data_AF-A0ABD6TF52-F1
#
_entry.id   AF-A0ABD6TF52-F1
#
_cell.length_a   1.000
_cell.length_b   1.000
_cell.length_c   1.000
_cell.angle_alpha   90.00
_cell.angle_beta   90.00
_cell.angle_gamma   90.00
#
_symmetry.space_group_name_H-M   'P 1'
#
loop_
_entity.id
_entity.type
_entity.pdbx_description
1 polymer ?
#
loop_
_entity_poly.entity_id
_entity_poly.type
_entity_poly.pdbx_seq_one_letter_code
_entity_poly.pdbx_strand_id
1 'polypeptide(L)'
;MTKQEKTCFFQGTNVSTHQLRTFSRETTPDVPLVAAVRISMSIPFFFKSVEWDKDYYVDGGVLDNYPIRLFDRKSFVNKEEHFTTTDTIDEVNKLVSNTEDYSTLRSLHTKYNASFFDPADEIVYNKETLGFRLESQAEIAMLKQIATSTEHHIGHSLIHFAWNLSQTMIKGHESGKTTKEDAARTVFINTFFTPSFNFDITEEEKKTLMNSGYTSTKDYLHQFNTSEVKLFNRP
;
A
#
# COMPACT_ATOMS: atom_id res chain seq x y z
N MET A 1 -15.25 20.47 -18.65
CA MET A 1 -14.29 19.49 -18.08
C MET A 1 -14.40 18.21 -18.87
N THR A 2 -13.43 17.90 -19.72
CA THR A 2 -13.33 16.57 -20.32
C THR A 2 -13.08 15.57 -19.19
N LYS A 3 -13.96 14.58 -19.01
CA LYS A 3 -13.71 13.45 -18.10
C LYS A 3 -12.45 12.75 -18.60
N GLN A 4 -11.32 12.94 -17.92
CA GLN A 4 -10.20 12.05 -18.07
C GLN A 4 -10.59 10.72 -17.43
N GLU A 5 -10.62 9.65 -18.22
CA GLU A 5 -10.69 8.30 -17.68
C GLU A 5 -9.46 8.06 -16.81
N LYS A 6 -9.67 7.61 -15.57
CA LYS A 6 -8.60 7.23 -14.65
C LYS A 6 -8.49 5.71 -14.66
N THR A 7 -7.27 5.20 -14.79
CA THR A 7 -7.00 3.78 -14.58
C THR A 7 -7.01 3.48 -13.09
N CYS A 8 -7.66 2.38 -12.70
CA CYS A 8 -7.75 1.94 -11.32
C CYS A 8 -7.12 0.57 -11.15
N PHE A 9 -6.42 0.39 -10.04
CA PHE A 9 -5.79 -0.86 -9.63
C PHE A 9 -6.31 -1.22 -8.24
N PHE A 10 -6.68 -2.48 -8.04
CA PHE A 10 -7.16 -3.02 -6.78
C PHE A 10 -6.31 -4.21 -6.39
N GLN A 11 -6.05 -4.40 -5.10
CA GLN A 11 -5.27 -5.54 -4.62
C GLN A 11 -6.13 -6.47 -3.77
N GLY A 12 -5.96 -7.76 -4.00
CA GLY A 12 -6.56 -8.83 -3.19
C GLY A 12 -5.51 -9.84 -2.78
N THR A 13 -5.70 -10.41 -1.59
CA THR A 13 -4.92 -11.56 -1.15
C THR A 13 -5.62 -12.82 -1.59
N ASN A 14 -5.00 -13.58 -2.50
CA ASN A 14 -5.44 -14.93 -2.84
C ASN A 14 -5.02 -15.88 -1.73
N VAL A 15 -5.98 -16.34 -0.93
CA VAL A 15 -5.70 -17.25 0.18
C VAL A 15 -5.54 -18.70 -0.26
N SER A 16 -6.01 -19.05 -1.48
CA SER A 16 -5.76 -20.38 -2.07
C SER A 16 -4.29 -20.55 -2.46
N THR A 17 -3.62 -19.49 -2.92
CA THR A 17 -2.22 -19.55 -3.40
C THR A 17 -1.21 -18.85 -2.49
N HIS A 18 -1.70 -18.12 -1.48
CA HIS A 18 -0.90 -17.26 -0.60
C HIS A 18 -0.13 -16.17 -1.38
N GLN A 19 -0.77 -15.60 -2.40
CA GLN A 19 -0.18 -14.57 -3.24
C GLN A 19 -1.06 -13.33 -3.31
N LEU A 20 -0.42 -12.18 -3.43
CA LEU A 20 -1.08 -10.94 -3.77
C LEU A 20 -1.49 -10.97 -5.25
N ARG A 21 -2.69 -10.49 -5.57
CA ARG A 21 -3.16 -10.32 -6.94
C ARG A 21 -3.63 -8.88 -7.13
N THR A 22 -3.15 -8.24 -8.18
CA THR A 22 -3.61 -6.92 -8.61
C THR A 22 -4.63 -7.08 -9.73
N PHE A 23 -5.73 -6.35 -9.64
CA PHE A 23 -6.82 -6.32 -10.59
C PHE A 23 -6.87 -4.93 -11.24
N SER A 24 -6.81 -4.89 -12.56
CA SER A 24 -6.94 -3.66 -13.35
C SER A 24 -7.55 -3.97 -14.72
N ARG A 25 -7.80 -2.91 -15.50
CA ARG A 25 -8.28 -3.05 -16.89
C ARG A 25 -7.26 -3.78 -17.76
N GLU A 26 -5.98 -3.56 -17.53
CA GLU A 26 -4.88 -4.05 -18.34
C GLU A 26 -4.61 -5.54 -18.09
N THR A 27 -4.70 -5.99 -16.84
CA THR A 27 -4.28 -7.35 -16.45
C THR A 27 -5.43 -8.29 -16.17
N THR A 28 -6.60 -7.76 -15.83
CA THR A 28 -7.81 -8.54 -15.57
C THR A 28 -9.02 -7.89 -16.23
N PRO A 29 -9.03 -7.69 -17.57
CA PRO A 29 -10.08 -6.96 -18.28
C PRO A 29 -11.47 -7.60 -18.10
N ASP A 30 -11.52 -8.92 -17.91
CA ASP A 30 -12.76 -9.68 -17.75
C ASP A 30 -13.31 -9.69 -16.32
N VAL A 31 -12.53 -9.20 -15.35
CA VAL A 31 -12.99 -9.11 -13.95
C VAL A 31 -13.85 -7.85 -13.78
N PRO A 32 -15.12 -7.98 -13.37
CA PRO A 32 -15.96 -6.82 -13.12
C PRO A 32 -15.34 -5.91 -12.07
N LEU A 33 -15.36 -4.59 -12.31
CA LEU A 33 -14.86 -3.59 -11.35
C LEU A 33 -15.42 -3.80 -9.93
N VAL A 34 -16.71 -4.11 -9.83
CA VAL A 34 -17.38 -4.37 -8.55
C VAL A 34 -16.84 -5.62 -7.84
N ALA A 35 -16.37 -6.63 -8.58
CA ALA A 35 -15.75 -7.82 -8.01
C ALA A 35 -14.35 -7.49 -7.48
N ALA A 36 -13.54 -6.75 -8.24
CA ALA A 36 -12.22 -6.28 -7.81
C ALA A 36 -12.30 -5.41 -6.56
N VAL A 37 -13.24 -4.44 -6.53
CA VAL A 37 -13.50 -3.61 -5.34
C VAL A 37 -13.96 -4.47 -4.17
N ARG A 38 -14.87 -5.43 -4.39
CA ARG A 38 -15.37 -6.32 -3.33
C ARG A 38 -14.27 -7.18 -2.74
N ILE A 39 -13.37 -7.73 -3.56
CA ILE A 39 -12.17 -8.45 -3.12
C ILE A 39 -11.30 -7.55 -2.24
N SER A 40 -10.98 -6.35 -2.74
CA SER A 40 -10.06 -5.41 -2.09
C SER A 40 -10.56 -4.83 -0.76
N MET A 41 -11.83 -5.04 -0.38
CA MET A 41 -12.41 -4.62 0.90
C MET A 41 -12.98 -5.78 1.72
N SER A 42 -12.66 -7.04 1.38
CA SER A 42 -13.14 -8.23 2.10
C SER A 42 -12.22 -8.59 3.28
N ILE A 43 -12.19 -7.71 4.29
CA ILE A 43 -11.36 -7.89 5.49
C ILE A 43 -11.73 -9.21 6.18
N PRO A 44 -10.75 -10.11 6.42
CA PRO A 44 -10.99 -11.36 7.13
C PRO A 44 -11.67 -11.14 8.49
N PHE A 45 -12.45 -12.13 8.93
CA PHE A 45 -13.23 -12.12 10.19
C PHE A 45 -14.46 -11.19 10.20
N PHE A 46 -14.49 -10.15 9.37
CA PHE A 46 -15.62 -9.21 9.28
C PHE A 46 -16.46 -9.42 8.02
N PHE A 47 -15.82 -9.81 6.91
CA PHE A 47 -16.50 -10.04 5.64
C PHE A 47 -16.24 -11.44 5.10
N LYS A 48 -17.23 -11.96 4.36
CA LYS A 48 -17.08 -13.22 3.62
C LYS A 48 -16.02 -13.05 2.52
N SER A 49 -15.15 -14.04 2.37
CA SER A 49 -14.25 -14.11 1.22
C SER A 49 -15.02 -14.11 -0.09
N VAL A 50 -14.35 -13.66 -1.15
CA VAL A 50 -14.88 -13.70 -2.51
C VAL A 50 -14.28 -14.91 -3.22
N GLU A 51 -15.15 -15.75 -3.78
CA GLU A 51 -14.71 -16.81 -4.69
C GLU A 51 -14.68 -16.25 -6.11
N TRP A 52 -13.53 -16.34 -6.77
CA TRP A 52 -13.35 -15.94 -8.16
C TRP A 52 -12.43 -16.94 -8.85
N ASP A 53 -12.89 -17.51 -9.98
CA ASP A 53 -12.14 -18.52 -10.73
C ASP A 53 -11.61 -19.67 -9.86
N LYS A 54 -12.49 -20.21 -8.99
CA LYS A 54 -12.22 -21.30 -8.02
C LYS A 54 -11.23 -20.98 -6.90
N ASP A 55 -10.70 -19.76 -6.87
CA ASP A 55 -9.84 -19.29 -5.79
C ASP A 55 -10.60 -18.42 -4.80
N TYR A 56 -10.13 -18.41 -3.56
CA TYR A 56 -10.66 -17.56 -2.50
C TYR A 56 -9.79 -16.33 -2.31
N TYR A 57 -10.44 -15.17 -2.26
CA TYR A 57 -9.80 -13.88 -2.09
C TYR A 57 -10.34 -13.15 -0.86
N VAL A 58 -9.43 -12.42 -0.22
CA VAL A 58 -9.70 -11.48 0.88
C VAL A 58 -8.98 -10.16 0.61
N ASP A 59 -9.15 -9.21 1.52
CA ASP A 59 -8.53 -7.89 1.47
C ASP A 59 -7.01 -7.93 1.14
N GLY A 60 -6.58 -7.00 0.28
CA GLY A 60 -5.18 -6.88 -0.14
C GLY A 60 -4.24 -6.54 1.01
N GLY A 61 -4.74 -5.84 2.03
CA GLY A 61 -3.98 -5.45 3.22
C GLY A 61 -3.50 -6.61 4.08
N VAL A 62 -3.96 -7.84 3.83
CA VAL A 62 -3.38 -9.02 4.49
C VAL A 62 -1.93 -9.26 4.07
N LEU A 63 -1.57 -9.01 2.80
CA LEU A 63 -0.21 -9.21 2.28
C LEU A 63 0.50 -7.90 1.93
N ASP A 64 -0.23 -6.86 1.53
CA ASP A 64 0.33 -5.56 1.15
C ASP A 64 -0.59 -4.42 1.62
N ASN A 65 -0.46 -4.05 2.89
CA ASN A 65 -1.26 -3.00 3.53
C ASN A 65 -0.77 -1.57 3.18
N TYR A 66 0.27 -1.44 2.35
CA TYR A 66 0.70 -0.16 1.80
C TYR A 66 1.41 -0.30 0.44
N PRO A 67 0.66 -0.44 -0.67
CA PRO A 67 1.22 -0.73 -2.00
C PRO A 67 1.81 0.49 -2.71
N ILE A 68 2.54 1.35 -2.00
CA ILE A 68 3.15 2.56 -2.55
C ILE A 68 4.13 2.28 -3.70
N ARG A 69 4.71 1.07 -3.74
CA ARG A 69 5.65 0.63 -4.77
C ARG A 69 5.00 -0.08 -5.95
N LEU A 70 3.66 -0.13 -6.02
CA LEU A 70 2.97 -0.77 -7.15
C LEU A 70 3.32 -0.07 -8.48
N PHE A 71 3.53 1.23 -8.46
CA PHE A 71 3.84 2.03 -9.65
C PHE A 71 5.33 2.41 -9.77
N ASP A 72 6.20 1.70 -9.05
CA ASP A 72 7.66 1.80 -9.16
C ASP A 72 8.15 1.05 -10.41
N ARG A 73 7.71 1.54 -11.57
CA ARG A 73 8.11 1.06 -12.90
C ARG A 73 8.32 2.21 -13.85
N LYS A 74 9.26 2.02 -14.77
CA LYS A 74 9.60 3.02 -15.79
C LYS A 74 8.39 3.37 -16.66
N SER A 75 7.52 2.41 -16.97
CA SER A 75 6.27 2.64 -17.72
C SER A 75 5.27 3.59 -17.05
N PHE A 76 5.33 3.78 -15.72
CA PHE A 76 4.46 4.70 -14.97
C PHE A 76 5.09 6.07 -14.71
N VAL A 77 6.26 6.35 -15.27
CA VAL A 77 6.96 7.62 -15.07
C VAL A 77 6.90 8.42 -16.37
N ASN A 78 6.49 9.69 -16.27
CA ASN A 78 6.29 10.52 -17.45
C ASN A 78 7.60 11.06 -18.03
N LYS A 79 8.66 11.16 -17.21
CA LYS A 79 9.94 11.74 -17.61
C LYS A 79 11.13 11.09 -16.88
N GLU A 80 12.29 11.04 -17.53
CA GLU A 80 13.50 10.44 -16.97
C GLU A 80 13.96 11.13 -15.67
N GLU A 81 13.77 12.44 -15.52
CA GLU A 81 14.11 13.15 -14.27
C GLU A 81 13.19 12.78 -13.08
N HIS A 82 12.03 12.18 -13.34
CA HIS A 82 11.01 11.86 -12.35
C HIS A 82 11.15 10.45 -11.74
N PHE A 83 12.21 9.73 -12.07
CA PHE A 83 12.58 8.53 -11.33
C PHE A 83 14.03 8.58 -10.85
N THR A 84 14.39 7.63 -10.00
CA THR A 84 15.78 7.32 -9.69
C THR A 84 15.93 5.83 -9.51
N THR A 85 17.14 5.33 -9.72
CA THR A 85 17.51 3.98 -9.37
C THR A 85 18.46 4.03 -8.18
N THR A 86 18.40 3.01 -7.32
CA THR A 86 19.36 2.81 -6.22
C THR A 86 20.13 1.53 -6.49
N ASP A 87 21.29 1.34 -5.87
CA ASP A 87 22.09 0.12 -6.02
C ASP A 87 21.25 -1.15 -5.77
N THR A 88 20.36 -1.10 -4.77
CA THR A 88 19.41 -2.19 -4.48
C THR A 88 18.42 -2.43 -5.62
N ILE A 89 17.89 -1.38 -6.23
CA ILE A 89 16.95 -1.53 -7.36
C ILE A 89 17.70 -2.07 -8.59
N ASP A 90 18.92 -1.62 -8.85
CA ASP A 90 19.76 -2.13 -9.94
C ASP A 90 20.06 -3.62 -9.77
N GLU A 91 20.39 -4.07 -8.56
CA GLU A 91 20.56 -5.48 -8.25
C GLU A 91 19.28 -6.28 -8.49
N VAL A 92 18.13 -5.75 -8.07
CA VAL A 92 16.83 -6.41 -8.30
C VAL A 92 16.50 -6.48 -9.80
N ASN A 93 16.71 -5.42 -10.56
CA ASN A 93 16.49 -5.42 -12.02
C ASN A 93 17.38 -6.44 -12.71
N LYS A 94 18.66 -6.57 -12.30
CA LYS A 94 19.56 -7.63 -12.79
C LYS A 94 19.07 -9.02 -12.43
N LEU A 95 18.51 -9.22 -11.24
CA LEU A 95 17.97 -10.52 -10.84
C LEU A 95 16.72 -10.87 -11.66
N VAL A 96 15.81 -9.91 -11.85
CA VAL A 96 14.58 -10.11 -12.62
C VAL A 96 14.89 -10.40 -14.09
N SER A 97 15.84 -9.69 -14.70
CA SER A 97 16.20 -9.89 -16.11
C SER A 97 16.94 -11.20 -16.41
N ASN A 98 17.63 -11.77 -15.42
CA ASN A 98 18.40 -13.01 -15.56
C ASN A 98 17.65 -14.27 -15.08
N THR A 99 16.43 -14.13 -14.57
CA THR A 99 15.68 -15.25 -13.98
C THR A 99 14.60 -15.74 -14.94
N GLU A 100 14.77 -16.95 -15.48
CA GLU A 100 13.69 -17.71 -16.13
C GLU A 100 12.80 -18.46 -15.09
N ASP A 101 13.24 -18.51 -13.82
CA ASP A 101 12.60 -19.26 -12.73
C ASP A 101 11.63 -18.40 -11.89
N TYR A 102 10.35 -18.68 -12.05
CA TYR A 102 9.24 -18.03 -11.33
C TYR A 102 9.32 -18.15 -9.79
N SER A 103 10.03 -19.15 -9.25
CA SER A 103 10.13 -19.38 -7.81
C SER A 103 11.04 -18.37 -7.09
N THR A 104 12.13 -17.95 -7.73
CA THR A 104 13.04 -16.90 -7.24
C THR A 104 12.37 -15.53 -7.26
N LEU A 105 11.51 -15.29 -8.25
CA LEU A 105 10.68 -14.09 -8.33
C LEU A 105 9.66 -14.02 -7.18
N ARG A 106 9.33 -15.12 -6.50
CA ARG A 106 8.28 -15.13 -5.46
C ARG A 106 8.60 -14.25 -4.25
N SER A 107 9.88 -14.09 -3.86
CA SER A 107 10.23 -13.18 -2.75
C SER A 107 10.25 -11.71 -3.21
N LEU A 108 10.66 -11.45 -4.45
CA LEU A 108 10.61 -10.14 -5.10
C LEU A 108 9.18 -9.73 -5.47
N HIS A 109 8.30 -10.70 -5.66
CA HIS A 109 6.89 -10.54 -6.03
C HIS A 109 6.14 -9.67 -5.02
N THR A 110 6.22 -10.01 -3.74
CA THR A 110 5.50 -9.30 -2.68
C THR A 110 6.08 -7.93 -2.38
N LYS A 111 7.35 -7.67 -2.73
CA LYS A 111 8.03 -6.40 -2.44
C LYS A 111 7.98 -5.40 -3.60
N TYR A 112 8.03 -5.89 -4.84
CA TYR A 112 8.13 -5.08 -6.05
C TYR A 112 7.03 -5.34 -7.06
N ASN A 113 6.07 -6.23 -6.80
CA ASN A 113 5.04 -6.65 -7.76
C ASN A 113 5.65 -7.21 -9.07
N ALA A 114 6.80 -7.88 -8.96
CA ALA A 114 7.64 -8.27 -10.10
C ALA A 114 6.98 -9.25 -11.08
N SER A 115 6.02 -10.08 -10.65
CA SER A 115 5.32 -11.03 -11.55
C SER A 115 4.13 -10.40 -12.28
N PHE A 116 3.70 -9.21 -11.84
CA PHE A 116 2.53 -8.55 -12.38
C PHE A 116 2.84 -7.71 -13.62
N PHE A 117 4.04 -7.11 -13.66
CA PHE A 117 4.48 -6.29 -14.77
C PHE A 117 5.43 -7.08 -15.68
N ASP A 118 5.56 -6.63 -16.92
CA ASP A 118 6.54 -7.18 -17.86
C ASP A 118 7.93 -7.16 -17.21
N PRO A 119 8.69 -8.28 -17.18
CA PRO A 119 10.06 -8.29 -16.67
C PRO A 119 10.99 -7.29 -17.37
N ALA A 120 10.67 -6.88 -18.60
CA ALA A 120 11.40 -5.83 -19.33
C ALA A 120 11.07 -4.40 -18.83
N ASP A 121 9.98 -4.22 -18.08
CA ASP A 121 9.63 -2.93 -17.47
C ASP A 121 10.43 -2.75 -16.17
N GLU A 122 11.50 -1.98 -16.28
CA GLU A 122 12.47 -1.76 -15.20
C GLU A 122 11.81 -1.21 -13.93
N ILE A 123 12.18 -1.79 -12.78
CA ILE A 123 11.82 -1.28 -11.47
C ILE A 123 12.61 0.01 -11.25
N VAL A 124 11.92 1.08 -10.83
CA VAL A 124 12.53 2.38 -10.53
C VAL A 124 11.82 3.00 -9.33
N TYR A 125 12.48 3.89 -8.59
CA TYR A 125 11.76 4.71 -7.61
C TYR A 125 10.97 5.80 -8.35
N ASN A 126 9.65 5.70 -8.37
CA ASN A 126 8.78 6.66 -9.02
C ASN A 126 8.52 7.88 -8.11
N LYS A 127 9.10 9.03 -8.44
CA LYS A 127 8.92 10.28 -7.67
C LYS A 127 7.53 10.88 -7.82
N GLU A 128 6.77 10.48 -8.85
CA GLU A 128 5.43 10.98 -9.13
C GLU A 128 4.33 10.29 -8.31
N THR A 129 4.66 9.13 -7.71
CA THR A 129 3.72 8.43 -6.85
C THR A 129 3.47 9.23 -5.58
N LEU A 130 2.19 9.42 -5.22
CA LEU A 130 1.78 10.01 -3.94
C LEU A 130 0.95 8.99 -3.17
N GLY A 131 1.49 8.53 -2.04
CA GLY A 131 0.84 7.60 -1.13
C GLY A 131 0.07 8.31 -0.01
N PHE A 132 -1.01 7.69 0.46
CA PHE A 132 -1.75 8.12 1.64
C PHE A 132 -1.73 6.98 2.65
N ARG A 133 -1.25 7.25 3.86
CA ARG A 133 -1.14 6.24 4.91
C ARG A 133 -1.88 6.69 6.16
N LEU A 134 -2.80 5.86 6.63
CA LEU A 134 -3.70 6.13 7.75
C LEU A 134 -3.19 5.37 8.98
N GLU A 135 -2.72 6.10 9.98
CA GLU A 135 -2.08 5.53 11.18
C GLU A 135 -2.38 6.45 12.37
N SER A 136 -2.30 5.94 13.60
CA SER A 136 -2.34 6.81 14.78
C SER A 136 -1.08 7.68 14.87
N GLN A 137 -1.14 8.79 15.61
CA GLN A 137 0.04 9.63 15.84
C GLN A 137 1.23 8.86 16.42
N ALA A 138 0.98 7.90 17.31
CA ALA A 138 2.01 7.04 17.88
C ALA A 138 2.66 6.15 16.81
N GLU A 139 1.85 5.53 15.94
CA GLU A 139 2.35 4.70 14.83
C GLU A 139 3.10 5.53 13.79
N ILE A 140 2.62 6.74 13.48
CA ILE A 140 3.35 7.69 12.62
C ILE A 140 4.71 8.02 13.24
N ALA A 141 4.77 8.26 14.55
CA ALA A 141 6.03 8.52 15.23
C ALA A 141 6.96 7.29 15.21
N MET A 142 6.44 6.07 15.36
CA MET A 142 7.21 4.83 15.21
C MET A 142 7.76 4.64 13.79
N LEU A 143 6.91 4.85 12.76
CA LEU A 143 7.32 4.76 11.36
C LEU A 143 8.38 5.79 11.00
N LYS A 144 8.33 6.97 11.63
CA LYS A 144 9.36 8.00 11.50
C LYS A 144 10.60 7.77 12.38
N GLN A 145 10.64 6.70 13.17
CA GLN A 145 11.71 6.35 14.13
C GLN A 145 11.91 7.40 15.25
N ILE A 146 10.82 8.06 15.68
CA ILE A 146 10.82 9.15 16.68
C ILE A 146 10.31 8.67 18.05
N ALA A 147 9.67 7.50 18.15
CA ALA A 147 9.06 6.99 19.39
C ALA A 147 9.17 5.47 19.56
N THR A 148 8.99 5.00 20.80
CA THR A 148 8.94 3.56 21.18
C THR A 148 7.50 3.05 21.32
N SER A 149 7.34 1.72 21.40
CA SER A 149 6.04 1.03 21.41
C SER A 149 5.12 1.45 22.55
N THR A 150 3.83 1.65 22.26
CA THR A 150 2.77 1.87 23.23
C THR A 150 2.05 0.55 23.56
N GLU A 151 1.66 0.35 24.82
CA GLU A 151 0.84 -0.80 25.22
C GLU A 151 -0.62 -0.60 24.79
N HIS A 152 -1.27 -1.65 24.31
CA HIS A 152 -2.69 -1.66 23.97
C HIS A 152 -3.40 -2.85 24.61
N HIS A 153 -4.57 -2.61 25.19
CA HIS A 153 -5.39 -3.66 25.79
C HIS A 153 -6.05 -4.52 24.69
N ILE A 154 -5.94 -5.85 24.80
CA ILE A 154 -6.61 -6.79 23.90
C ILE A 154 -7.92 -7.23 24.56
N GLY A 155 -9.05 -6.92 23.93
CA GLY A 155 -10.35 -7.37 24.40
C GLY A 155 -10.46 -8.90 24.45
N HIS A 156 -11.30 -9.42 25.36
CA HIS A 156 -11.35 -10.86 25.68
C HIS A 156 -12.01 -11.78 24.64
N SER A 157 -12.44 -11.27 23.48
CA SER A 157 -13.10 -12.10 22.45
C SER A 157 -12.09 -12.77 21.51
N LEU A 158 -12.43 -13.95 21.00
CA LEU A 158 -11.61 -14.66 20.01
C LEU A 158 -11.39 -13.82 18.74
N ILE A 159 -12.40 -13.07 18.30
CA ILE A 159 -12.31 -12.21 17.12
C ILE A 159 -11.34 -11.05 17.38
N HIS A 160 -11.42 -10.41 18.54
CA HIS A 160 -10.49 -9.34 18.93
C HIS A 160 -9.05 -9.85 19.01
N PHE A 161 -8.83 -11.03 19.62
CA PHE A 161 -7.51 -11.63 19.67
C PHE A 161 -6.98 -11.98 18.27
N ALA A 162 -7.78 -12.67 17.45
CA ALA A 162 -7.40 -13.07 16.09
C ALA A 162 -7.08 -11.86 15.20
N TRP A 163 -7.86 -10.78 15.33
CA TRP A 163 -7.59 -9.53 14.62
C TRP A 163 -6.29 -8.88 15.08
N ASN A 164 -6.06 -8.75 16.39
CA ASN A 164 -4.81 -8.17 16.92
C ASN A 164 -3.60 -8.99 16.51
N LEU A 165 -3.69 -10.33 16.52
CA LEU A 165 -2.62 -11.21 16.03
C LEU A 165 -2.36 -10.99 14.54
N SER A 166 -3.41 -10.91 13.73
CA SER A 166 -3.30 -10.63 12.29
C SER A 166 -2.64 -9.27 12.04
N GLN A 167 -3.01 -8.24 12.82
CA GLN A 167 -2.40 -6.91 12.79
C GLN A 167 -0.91 -6.97 13.16
N THR A 168 -0.52 -7.75 14.18
CA THR A 168 0.89 -7.96 14.52
C THR A 168 1.65 -8.59 13.36
N MET A 169 1.07 -9.58 12.67
CA MET A 169 1.71 -10.21 11.50
C MET A 169 1.83 -9.24 10.31
N ILE A 170 0.77 -8.48 10.01
CA ILE A 170 0.77 -7.46 8.95
C ILE A 170 1.85 -6.41 9.24
N LYS A 171 1.86 -5.84 10.45
CA LYS A 171 2.87 -4.85 10.87
C LYS A 171 4.28 -5.42 10.88
N GLY A 172 4.46 -6.68 11.29
CA GLY A 172 5.74 -7.36 11.23
C GLY A 172 6.26 -7.53 9.79
N HIS A 173 5.37 -7.74 8.83
CA HIS A 173 5.71 -7.78 7.41
C HIS A 173 6.02 -6.40 6.83
N GLU A 174 5.38 -5.34 7.35
CA GLU A 174 5.55 -3.96 6.87
C GLU A 174 6.70 -3.17 7.52
N SER A 175 7.13 -3.53 8.73
CA SER A 175 8.15 -2.78 9.49
C SER A 175 9.52 -2.71 8.78
N GLY A 176 9.76 -3.59 7.80
CA GLY A 176 10.92 -3.54 6.91
C GLY A 176 10.67 -2.90 5.53
N LYS A 177 9.45 -2.41 5.25
CA LYS A 177 9.05 -1.93 3.91
C LYS A 177 9.14 -0.43 3.74
N THR A 178 8.70 0.40 4.71
CA THR A 178 8.67 1.86 4.51
C THR A 178 10.05 2.47 4.72
N THR A 179 10.70 2.90 3.64
CA THR A 179 12.00 3.56 3.71
C THR A 179 11.83 5.08 3.85
N LYS A 180 12.94 5.81 4.09
CA LYS A 180 12.90 7.29 4.13
C LYS A 180 12.40 7.88 2.81
N GLU A 181 12.71 7.19 1.71
CA GLU A 181 12.29 7.53 0.35
C GLU A 181 10.77 7.34 0.20
N ASP A 182 10.19 6.25 0.69
CA ASP A 182 8.73 6.08 0.67
C ASP A 182 8.02 7.11 1.56
N ALA A 183 8.61 7.45 2.71
CA ALA A 183 8.07 8.50 3.58
C ALA A 183 8.04 9.88 2.90
N ALA A 184 9.01 10.20 2.03
CA ALA A 184 9.05 11.48 1.29
C ALA A 184 7.84 11.66 0.36
N ARG A 185 7.30 10.56 -0.17
CA ARG A 185 6.12 10.54 -1.03
C ARG A 185 4.84 10.04 -0.34
N THR A 186 4.80 10.09 0.99
CA THR A 186 3.66 9.66 1.79
C THR A 186 3.03 10.81 2.56
N VAL A 187 1.73 11.01 2.36
CA VAL A 187 0.89 11.82 3.26
C VAL A 187 0.46 10.93 4.43
N PHE A 188 0.98 11.22 5.62
CA PHE A 188 0.54 10.55 6.86
C PHE A 188 -0.69 11.23 7.43
N ILE A 189 -1.77 10.47 7.61
CA ILE A 189 -3.06 10.94 8.12
C ILE A 189 -3.28 10.31 9.49
N ASN A 190 -3.51 11.16 10.50
CA ASN A 190 -3.73 10.72 11.87
C ASN A 190 -5.17 10.21 12.04
N THR A 191 -5.33 8.96 12.45
CA THR A 191 -6.65 8.37 12.72
C THR A 191 -7.08 8.45 14.18
N PHE A 192 -6.26 9.03 15.06
CA PHE A 192 -6.53 9.21 16.51
C PHE A 192 -6.93 7.92 17.23
N PHE A 193 -6.47 6.76 16.74
CA PHE A 193 -6.82 5.39 17.19
C PHE A 193 -8.19 4.86 16.72
N THR A 194 -8.85 5.50 15.78
CA THR A 194 -10.09 4.97 15.18
C THR A 194 -9.79 3.64 14.46
N PRO A 195 -10.35 2.50 14.91
CA PRO A 195 -10.10 1.21 14.27
C PRO A 195 -10.70 1.13 12.87
N SER A 196 -10.05 0.39 11.96
CA SER A 196 -10.53 0.19 10.58
C SER A 196 -11.88 -0.53 10.48
N PHE A 197 -12.33 -1.19 11.55
CA PHE A 197 -13.60 -1.92 11.65
C PHE A 197 -14.58 -1.25 12.63
N ASN A 198 -14.43 0.05 12.88
CA ASN A 198 -15.45 0.84 13.58
C ASN A 198 -16.61 1.15 12.63
N PHE A 199 -17.67 0.32 12.67
CA PHE A 199 -18.87 0.49 11.86
C PHE A 199 -19.85 1.53 12.44
N ASP A 200 -19.64 1.96 13.68
CA ASP A 200 -20.51 2.89 14.41
C ASP A 200 -19.86 4.27 14.57
N ILE A 201 -19.15 4.74 13.54
CA ILE A 201 -18.50 6.05 13.55
C ILE A 201 -19.52 7.19 13.59
N THR A 202 -19.35 8.11 14.54
CA THR A 202 -20.19 9.29 14.68
C THR A 202 -19.87 10.34 13.60
N GLU A 203 -20.83 11.23 13.32
CA GLU A 203 -20.58 12.35 12.39
C GLU A 203 -19.48 13.31 12.88
N GLU A 204 -19.28 13.42 14.20
CA GLU A 204 -18.19 14.20 14.79
C GLU A 204 -16.82 13.56 14.54
N GLU A 205 -16.69 12.26 14.78
CA GLU A 205 -15.47 11.49 14.47
C GLU A 205 -15.17 11.53 12.98
N LYS A 206 -16.18 11.34 12.13
CA LYS A 206 -16.04 11.43 10.67
C LYS A 206 -15.52 12.79 10.23
N LYS A 207 -16.11 13.88 10.74
CA LYS A 207 -15.65 15.24 10.46
C LYS A 207 -14.21 15.46 10.95
N THR A 208 -13.86 14.91 12.11
CA THR A 208 -12.51 14.97 12.66
C THR A 208 -11.49 14.26 11.76
N LEU A 209 -11.79 13.05 11.30
CA LEU A 209 -10.94 12.30 10.36
C LEU A 209 -10.79 13.02 9.01
N MET A 210 -11.89 13.56 8.46
CA MET A 210 -11.87 14.33 7.22
C MET A 210 -10.98 15.59 7.35
N ASN A 211 -11.10 16.31 8.47
CA ASN A 211 -10.26 17.48 8.76
C ASN A 211 -8.78 17.10 8.95
N SER A 212 -8.49 15.93 9.53
CA SER A 212 -7.12 15.43 9.63
C SER A 212 -6.54 15.15 8.25
N GLY A 213 -7.27 14.43 7.39
CA GLY A 213 -6.85 14.18 6.01
C GLY A 213 -6.60 15.47 5.22
N TYR A 214 -7.48 16.46 5.34
CA TYR A 214 -7.34 17.77 4.70
C TYR A 214 -6.08 18.50 5.19
N THR A 215 -5.91 18.62 6.51
CA THR A 215 -4.77 19.34 7.11
C THR A 215 -3.45 18.65 6.77
N SER A 216 -3.35 17.33 6.96
CA SER A 216 -2.16 16.54 6.61
C SER A 216 -1.75 16.72 5.15
N THR A 217 -2.72 16.69 4.24
CA THR A 217 -2.45 16.86 2.80
C THR A 217 -1.99 18.28 2.49
N LYS A 218 -2.63 19.29 3.10
CA LYS A 218 -2.24 20.70 2.91
C LYS A 218 -0.83 20.95 3.41
N ASP A 219 -0.49 20.42 4.58
CA ASP A 219 0.84 20.56 5.19
C ASP A 219 1.91 19.85 4.35
N TYR A 220 1.61 18.65 3.87
CA TYR A 220 2.48 17.93 2.94
C TYR A 220 2.75 18.73 1.66
N LEU A 221 1.71 19.25 1.01
CA LEU A 221 1.85 20.04 -0.21
C LEU A 221 2.58 21.37 0.03
N HIS A 222 2.36 22.01 1.19
CA HIS A 222 3.12 23.19 1.57
C HIS A 222 4.60 22.84 1.69
N GLN A 223 4.94 21.81 2.47
CA GLN A 223 6.32 21.34 2.62
C GLN A 223 6.94 20.95 1.26
N PHE A 224 6.20 20.26 0.41
CA PHE A 224 6.67 19.86 -0.92
C PHE A 224 7.07 21.06 -1.79
N ASN A 225 6.27 22.13 -1.73
CA ASN A 225 6.51 23.34 -2.53
C ASN A 225 7.55 24.28 -1.92
N THR A 226 7.61 24.39 -0.59
CA THR A 226 8.41 25.42 0.11
C THR A 226 9.70 24.89 0.74
N SER A 227 9.94 23.58 0.78
CA SER A 227 11.13 23.07 1.46
C SER A 227 12.40 23.56 0.76
N GLU A 228 13.27 24.21 1.54
CA GLU A 228 14.63 24.59 1.13
C GLU A 228 15.54 23.35 1.00
N VAL A 229 15.17 22.26 1.66
CA VAL A 229 15.83 20.95 1.53
C VAL A 229 15.22 20.21 0.35
N LYS A 230 16.06 19.70 -0.56
CA LYS A 230 15.58 18.87 -1.67
C LYS A 230 14.95 17.59 -1.12
N LEU A 231 13.63 17.45 -1.25
CA LEU A 231 12.92 16.21 -0.94
C LEU A 231 13.28 15.12 -1.95
N PHE A 232 13.36 13.88 -1.49
CA PHE A 232 13.78 12.75 -2.33
C PHE A 232 12.84 12.52 -3.54
N ASN A 233 11.54 12.77 -3.36
CA ASN A 233 10.53 12.66 -4.40
C ASN A 233 10.29 13.96 -5.18
N ARG A 234 11.14 14.97 -5.01
CA ARG A 234 11.08 16.20 -5.83
C ARG A 234 12.07 16.04 -6.99
N PRO A 235 11.61 16.07 -8.26
CA PRO A 235 12.48 16.06 -9.44
C PRO A 235 13.63 17.07 -9.33
#